data_AF-A0A7S7NWA1-F1
#
_entry.id   AF-A0A7S7NWA1-F1
#
_cell.length_a   1.000
_cell.length_b   1.000
_cell.length_c   1.000
_cell.angle_alpha   90.00
_cell.angle_beta   90.00
_cell.angle_gamma   90.00
#
_symmetry.space_group_name_H-M   'P 1'
#
loop_
_entity.id
_entity.type
_entity.pdbx_description
1 polymer ?
#
loop_
_entity_poly.entity_id
_entity_poly.type
_entity_poly.pdbx_seq_one_letter_code
_entity_poly.pdbx_strand_id
1 'polypeptide(L)'
;MQPILRILFLGFSLLCVAAPTDKPVVDVDYQRNLKLWRAQKSILAAYEYVEQAEQDSRRGLGEHSSKARALLQQAAREIKIASLAGKP
;
A
#
# COMPACT_ATOMS: atom_id res chain seq x y z
N MET A 1 -24.08 -33.13 -40.25
CA MET A 1 -25.25 -32.85 -39.38
C MET A 1 -24.73 -32.71 -37.95
N GLN A 2 -25.18 -31.65 -37.25
CA GLN A 2 -24.80 -31.12 -35.91
C GLN A 2 -24.88 -32.14 -34.73
N PRO A 3 -24.55 -31.81 -33.45
CA PRO A 3 -24.06 -30.52 -32.88
C PRO A 3 -22.91 -30.60 -31.84
N ILE A 4 -22.17 -29.48 -31.76
CA ILE A 4 -21.94 -28.64 -30.55
C ILE A 4 -21.96 -29.37 -29.20
N LEU A 5 -20.80 -29.55 -28.55
CA LEU A 5 -20.77 -29.76 -27.10
C LEU A 5 -19.45 -29.31 -26.42
N ARG A 6 -19.53 -28.17 -25.72
CA ARG A 6 -18.78 -27.78 -24.50
C ARG A 6 -17.29 -27.48 -24.70
N ILE A 7 -16.89 -26.25 -25.02
CA ILE A 7 -16.66 -25.16 -24.05
C ILE A 7 -16.26 -25.74 -22.67
N LEU A 8 -15.03 -26.22 -22.56
CA LEU A 8 -14.39 -26.46 -21.26
C LEU A 8 -13.79 -25.14 -20.81
N PHE A 9 -14.50 -24.53 -19.86
CA PHE A 9 -14.29 -23.24 -19.22
C PHE A 9 -12.84 -22.80 -19.07
N LEU A 10 -12.54 -21.68 -19.74
CA LEU A 10 -11.46 -20.75 -19.46
C LEU A 10 -11.71 -20.13 -18.07
N GLY A 11 -11.33 -20.82 -17.00
CA GLY A 11 -11.51 -20.39 -15.61
C GLY A 11 -10.24 -19.82 -15.01
N PHE A 12 -9.66 -18.77 -15.59
CA PHE A 12 -8.59 -18.00 -14.93
C PHE A 12 -9.26 -17.06 -13.91
N SER A 13 -9.63 -17.62 -12.76
CA SER A 13 -10.11 -16.85 -11.63
C SER A 13 -8.99 -15.94 -11.14
N LEU A 14 -9.04 -14.68 -11.59
CA LEU A 14 -8.19 -13.61 -11.10
C LEU A 14 -8.57 -13.36 -9.63
N LEU A 15 -7.93 -14.10 -8.73
CA LEU A 15 -8.09 -13.93 -7.29
C LEU A 15 -7.43 -12.60 -6.91
N CYS A 16 -8.20 -11.52 -6.95
CA CYS A 16 -7.79 -10.24 -6.35
C CYS A 16 -7.73 -10.45 -4.83
N VAL A 17 -6.57 -10.89 -4.34
CA VAL A 17 -6.25 -10.85 -2.91
C VAL A 17 -6.19 -9.38 -2.53
N ALA A 18 -7.27 -8.88 -1.92
CA ALA A 18 -7.24 -7.62 -1.21
C ALA A 18 -6.28 -7.78 -0.03
N ALA A 19 -5.05 -7.29 -0.18
CA ALA A 19 -4.10 -7.24 0.92
C ALA A 19 -4.66 -6.31 2.01
N PRO A 20 -4.72 -6.76 3.28
CA PRO A 20 -5.10 -5.87 4.39
C PRO A 20 -4.11 -4.69 4.40
N THR A 21 -4.64 -3.48 4.23
CA THR A 21 -3.83 -2.28 4.05
C THR A 21 -3.56 -1.65 5.41
N ASP A 22 -2.75 -2.29 6.25
CA ASP A 22 -2.38 -1.75 7.56
C ASP A 22 -1.72 -0.37 7.44
N LYS A 23 -2.16 0.62 8.23
CA LYS A 23 -1.60 1.99 8.13
C LYS A 23 -0.06 1.99 8.32
N PRO A 24 0.68 2.90 7.65
CA PRO A 24 2.12 3.01 7.87
C PRO A 24 2.43 3.27 9.34
N VAL A 25 3.27 2.42 9.93
CA VAL A 25 3.66 2.57 11.34
C VAL A 25 4.73 3.66 11.46
N VAL A 26 4.58 4.53 12.46
CA VAL A 26 5.58 5.54 12.84
C VAL A 26 6.21 5.09 14.15
N ASP A 27 7.43 4.56 14.07
CA ASP A 27 8.15 3.99 15.22
C ASP A 27 9.65 4.28 15.24
N VAL A 28 10.15 5.08 14.30
CA VAL A 28 11.51 5.60 14.36
C VAL A 28 11.62 6.50 15.57
N ASP A 29 12.61 6.22 16.41
CA ASP A 29 12.89 7.07 17.56
C ASP A 29 13.38 8.46 17.11
N TYR A 30 12.66 9.51 17.51
CA TYR A 30 13.01 10.90 17.21
C TYR A 30 14.40 11.26 17.76
N GLN A 31 14.81 10.65 18.89
CA GLN A 31 16.09 10.91 19.54
C GLN A 31 17.24 10.30 18.76
N ARG A 32 17.00 9.19 18.06
CA ARG A 32 18.00 8.50 17.25
C ARG A 32 18.22 9.18 15.89
N ASN A 33 17.13 9.54 15.18
CA ASN A 33 17.26 10.22 13.90
C ASN A 33 16.03 11.06 13.55
N LEU A 34 16.11 12.36 13.82
CA LEU A 34 15.04 13.32 13.57
C LEU A 34 14.59 13.37 12.10
N LYS A 35 15.51 13.22 11.14
CA LYS A 35 15.17 13.28 9.71
C LYS A 35 14.35 12.06 9.29
N LEU A 36 14.73 10.87 9.75
CA LEU A 36 13.99 9.63 9.46
C LEU A 36 12.63 9.60 10.17
N TRP A 37 12.56 10.08 11.42
CA TRP A 37 11.27 10.24 12.12
C TRP A 37 10.33 11.19 11.35
N ARG A 38 10.82 12.35 10.91
CA ARG A 38 10.05 13.29 10.07
C ARG A 38 9.60 12.63 8.76
N ALA A 39 10.46 11.84 8.13
CA ALA A 39 10.11 11.12 6.90
C ALA A 39 8.96 10.13 7.12
N GLN A 40 8.98 9.34 8.20
CA GLN A 40 7.85 8.46 8.55
C GLN A 40 6.56 9.23 8.80
N LYS A 41 6.62 10.36 9.51
CA LYS A 41 5.43 11.22 9.74
C LYS A 41 4.85 11.75 8.42
N SER A 42 5.71 12.18 7.49
CA SER A 42 5.25 12.63 6.16
C SER A 42 4.62 11.52 5.34
N ILE A 43 5.14 10.29 5.42
CA ILE A 43 4.55 9.13 4.74
C ILE A 43 3.19 8.78 5.33
N LEU A 44 3.03 8.82 6.65
CA LEU A 44 1.73 8.60 7.28
C LEU A 44 0.71 9.64 6.82
N ALA A 45 1.08 10.91 6.80
CA ALA A 45 0.20 11.98 6.30
C ALA A 45 -0.17 11.76 4.82
N ALA A 46 0.80 11.41 3.98
CA ALA A 46 0.53 11.10 2.57
C ALA A 46 -0.43 9.92 2.41
N TYR A 47 -0.29 8.87 3.23
CA TYR A 47 -1.21 7.73 3.21
C TYR A 47 -2.63 8.15 3.57
N GLU A 48 -2.80 8.97 4.62
CA GLU A 48 -4.10 9.51 5.05
C GLU A 48 -4.74 10.37 3.95
N TYR A 49 -3.96 11.19 3.24
CA TYR A 49 -4.47 11.96 2.10
C TYR A 49 -4.91 11.09 0.93
N VAL A 50 -4.20 9.99 0.64
CA VAL A 50 -4.63 9.03 -0.39
C VAL A 50 -5.91 8.30 0.04
N GLU A 51 -6.04 7.95 1.31
CA GLU A 51 -7.25 7.35 1.88
C GLU A 51 -8.45 8.31 1.77
N GLN A 52 -8.28 9.58 2.15
CA GLN A 52 -9.31 10.61 2.01
C GLN A 52 -9.69 10.85 0.55
N ALA A 53 -8.70 10.94 -0.35
CA ALA A 53 -8.97 11.13 -1.78
C ALA A 53 -9.74 9.95 -2.40
N GLU A 54 -9.51 8.72 -1.94
CA GLU A 54 -10.31 7.56 -2.35
C GLU A 54 -11.75 7.68 -1.83
N GLN A 55 -11.94 8.06 -0.57
CA GLN A 55 -13.25 8.23 0.07
C GLN A 55 -14.08 9.35 -0.60
N ASP A 56 -13.43 10.45 -0.97
CA ASP A 56 -14.05 11.59 -1.64
C ASP A 56 -14.35 11.31 -3.13
N SER A 57 -13.69 10.31 -3.72
CA SER A 57 -13.87 9.98 -5.13
C SER A 57 -15.18 9.23 -5.38
N ARG A 58 -16.12 9.89 -6.09
CA ARG A 58 -17.40 9.27 -6.52
C ARG A 58 -17.23 8.04 -7.42
N ARG A 59 -16.08 7.89 -8.07
CA ARG A 59 -15.80 6.77 -9.00
C ARG A 59 -14.72 5.81 -8.44
N GLY A 60 -14.23 6.06 -7.23
CA GLY A 60 -12.98 5.48 -6.72
C GLY A 60 -11.76 6.00 -7.50
N LEU A 61 -10.56 5.84 -6.94
CA LEU A 61 -9.30 6.01 -7.69
C LEU A 61 -8.77 4.66 -8.19
N GLY A 62 -9.52 3.58 -7.90
CA GLY A 62 -9.27 2.24 -8.41
C GLY A 62 -8.00 1.61 -7.85
N GLU A 63 -7.36 0.75 -8.64
CA GLU A 63 -6.15 0.04 -8.24
C GLU A 63 -4.96 0.96 -7.92
N HIS A 64 -4.95 2.20 -8.43
CA HIS A 64 -3.86 3.14 -8.22
C HIS A 64 -3.77 3.66 -6.78
N SER A 65 -4.90 3.90 -6.09
CA SER A 65 -4.86 4.30 -4.67
C SER A 65 -4.38 3.17 -3.78
N SER A 66 -4.81 1.93 -4.06
CA SER A 66 -4.32 0.74 -3.39
C SER A 66 -2.81 0.58 -3.56
N LYS A 67 -2.32 0.71 -4.81
CA LYS A 67 -0.88 0.65 -5.11
C LYS A 67 -0.10 1.77 -4.42
N ALA A 68 -0.61 3.00 -4.43
CA ALA A 68 0.01 4.13 -3.75
C ALA A 68 0.14 3.89 -2.24
N ARG A 69 -0.93 3.42 -1.59
CA ARG A 69 -0.92 3.06 -0.16
C ARG A 69 0.07 1.95 0.15
N ALA A 70 0.15 0.90 -0.69
CA ALA A 70 1.12 -0.18 -0.53
C ALA A 70 2.58 0.30 -0.62
N LEU A 71 2.88 1.19 -1.57
CA LEU A 71 4.22 1.78 -1.73
C LEU A 71 4.58 2.67 -0.54
N LEU A 72 3.64 3.46 -0.02
CA LEU A 72 3.85 4.29 1.17
C LEU A 72 4.14 3.42 2.41
N GLN A 73 3.41 2.32 2.60
CA GLN A 73 3.72 1.35 3.65
C GLN A 73 5.11 0.74 3.50
N GLN A 74 5.51 0.36 2.28
CA GLN A 74 6.84 -0.16 2.02
C GLN A 74 7.91 0.87 2.38
N ALA A 75 7.75 2.12 1.94
CA ALA A 75 8.68 3.19 2.26
C ALA A 75 8.81 3.42 3.78
N ALA A 76 7.71 3.37 4.54
CA ALA A 76 7.75 3.49 5.99
C ALA A 76 8.56 2.36 6.66
N ARG A 77 8.43 1.12 6.16
CA ARG A 77 9.23 -0.03 6.61
C ARG A 77 10.72 0.14 6.31
N GLU A 78 11.07 0.59 5.11
CA GLU A 78 12.47 0.82 4.74
C GLU A 78 13.12 1.92 5.58
N ILE A 79 12.39 3.00 5.90
CA ILE A 79 12.90 4.06 6.78
C ILE A 79 13.14 3.54 8.20
N LYS A 80 12.25 2.66 8.72
CA LYS A 80 12.49 1.99 10.00
C LYS A 80 13.79 1.20 9.94
N ILE A 81 13.98 0.36 8.92
CA ILE A 81 15.19 -0.44 8.75
C ILE A 81 16.44 0.47 8.69
N ALA A 82 16.38 1.55 7.91
CA ALA A 82 17.46 2.53 7.81
C ALA A 82 17.79 3.17 9.17
N SER A 83 16.79 3.44 10.01
CA SER A 83 17.01 4.00 11.36
C SER A 83 17.73 3.02 12.30
N LEU A 84 17.53 1.73 12.11
CA LEU A 84 18.17 0.67 12.89
C LEU A 84 19.59 0.37 12.39
N ALA A 85 19.83 0.52 11.09
CA ALA A 85 21.14 0.31 10.47
C ALA A 85 22.16 1.44 10.75
N GLY A 86 21.68 2.65 11.02
CA GLY A 86 22.53 3.76 11.45
C GLY A 86 23.21 3.43 12.78
N LYS A 87 24.55 3.34 12.79
CA LYS A 87 25.34 3.28 14.03
C LYS A 87 25.01 4.51 14.90
N PRO A 88 24.95 4.34 16.23
CA PRO A 88 24.75 5.46 17.16
C PRO A 88 25.87 6.50 17.03
#